data_AF-A0A293LRV3-F1
#
_entry.id   AF-A0A293LRV3-F1
#
_cell.length_a   1.000
_cell.length_b   1.000
_cell.length_c   1.000
_cell.angle_alpha   90.00
_cell.angle_beta   90.00
_cell.angle_gamma   90.00
#
_symmetry.space_group_name_H-M   'P 1'
#
loop_
_entity.id
_entity.type
_entity.pdbx_description
1 polymer ?
#
loop_
_entity_poly.entity_id
_entity_poly.type
_entity_poly.pdbx_seq_one_letter_code
_entity_poly.pdbx_strand_id
1 'polypeptide(L)'
;MTLFHFTPSGVAKPTLEDLDTWLARVSRAPLKPQQRLVLLRYYLLPRLHHRFILGRWTRQLLKTADLKVRAAVKSWLKLPHDAPNAFLHADVKDGGLGIPALLLQIPALQRKRLLCLEHSSSPIVREAFKSDLVTETIRKDSKACHVRGRQLFTAQALKRHWASELYSSNDGKALADAAKVPFAHSWISAGTRLLNGSQYIESVKVRINALPCRTRSRRGMEGERLCRAGCRANETLAHILQQCHRTHFARTKRHDNVVRYITRRMNEIGWTTYAQEPVISVPEGSLKPDIIMMKDSRTVLLNAQVVGTGTPPPPGQ
;
A
#
# COMPACT_ATOMS: atom_id res chain seq x y z
N MET A 1 -30.14 -11.67 13.44
CA MET A 1 -30.96 -10.46 13.66
C MET A 1 -30.76 -10.01 15.10
N THR A 2 -29.99 -8.93 15.32
CA THR A 2 -30.04 -8.01 16.48
C THR A 2 -28.98 -6.92 16.25
N LEU A 3 -29.35 -5.88 15.50
CA LEU A 3 -28.46 -4.75 15.16
C LEU A 3 -28.39 -3.67 16.24
N PHE A 4 -29.19 -3.81 17.29
CA PHE A 4 -29.19 -2.94 18.46
C PHE A 4 -29.21 -3.81 19.71
N HIS A 5 -28.13 -3.75 20.49
CA HIS A 5 -28.18 -4.23 21.87
C HIS A 5 -28.82 -3.10 22.68
N PHE A 6 -29.89 -3.39 23.38
CA PHE A 6 -30.48 -2.46 24.34
C PHE A 6 -29.97 -2.84 25.73
N THR A 7 -29.51 -1.87 26.50
CA THR A 7 -29.22 -1.98 27.93
C THR A 7 -30.36 -1.33 28.72
N PRO A 8 -30.49 -1.61 30.04
CA PRO A 8 -31.49 -0.95 30.90
C PRO A 8 -31.41 0.59 30.88
N SER A 9 -30.28 1.13 30.43
CA SER A 9 -29.97 2.55 30.26
C SER A 9 -30.13 3.08 28.82
N GLY A 10 -30.68 2.30 27.89
CA GLY A 10 -30.99 2.71 26.51
C GLY A 10 -30.26 1.92 25.42
N VAL A 11 -30.01 2.54 24.25
CA VAL A 11 -29.28 1.90 23.15
C VAL A 11 -27.82 1.70 23.55
N ALA A 12 -27.33 0.46 23.54
CA ALA A 12 -25.96 0.14 23.92
C ALA A 12 -24.95 0.93 23.07
N LYS A 13 -23.96 1.50 23.74
CA LYS A 13 -22.88 2.20 23.05
C LYS A 13 -22.12 1.19 22.18
N PRO A 14 -21.82 1.54 20.92
CA PRO A 14 -20.99 0.68 20.08
C PRO A 14 -19.60 0.51 20.68
N THR A 15 -19.22 -0.73 21.02
CA THR A 15 -17.94 -1.11 21.64
C THR A 15 -16.95 -1.67 20.59
N LEU A 16 -15.65 -1.67 20.93
CA LEU A 16 -14.56 -2.26 20.14
C LEU A 16 -13.94 -3.50 20.78
N GLU A 17 -14.54 -4.05 21.83
CA GLU A 17 -14.02 -5.25 22.55
C GLU A 17 -13.85 -6.45 21.62
N ASP A 18 -14.79 -6.60 20.68
CA ASP A 18 -14.70 -7.60 19.62
C ASP A 18 -13.45 -7.43 18.76
N LEU A 19 -13.11 -6.19 18.39
CA LEU A 19 -11.95 -5.89 17.56
C LEU A 19 -10.65 -6.24 18.30
N ASP A 20 -10.54 -5.89 19.59
CA ASP A 20 -9.38 -6.25 20.40
C ASP A 20 -9.19 -7.76 20.46
N THR A 21 -10.29 -8.47 20.72
CA THR A 21 -10.31 -9.94 20.76
C THR A 21 -9.90 -10.55 19.41
N TRP A 22 -10.45 -10.03 18.31
CA TRP A 22 -10.13 -10.52 16.96
C TRP A 22 -8.67 -10.25 16.58
N LEU A 23 -8.16 -9.05 16.82
CA LEU A 23 -6.77 -8.70 16.55
C LEU A 23 -5.81 -9.53 17.42
N ALA A 24 -6.13 -9.76 18.70
CA ALA A 24 -5.33 -10.59 19.59
C ALA A 24 -5.31 -12.06 19.15
N ARG A 25 -6.44 -12.60 18.66
CA ARG A 25 -6.52 -13.96 18.09
C ARG A 25 -5.66 -14.10 16.83
N VAL A 26 -5.78 -13.17 15.88
CA VAL A 26 -4.97 -13.20 14.64
C VAL A 26 -3.48 -13.00 14.94
N SER A 27 -3.14 -12.16 15.92
CA SER A 27 -1.75 -11.91 16.31
C SER A 27 -1.08 -13.13 16.95
N ARG A 28 -1.83 -13.92 17.73
CA ARG A 28 -1.33 -15.15 18.39
C ARG A 28 -1.30 -16.36 17.47
N ALA A 29 -2.16 -16.40 16.44
CA ALA A 29 -2.20 -17.52 15.52
C ALA A 29 -0.86 -17.70 14.78
N PRO A 30 -0.42 -18.96 14.52
CA PRO A 30 0.81 -19.30 13.81
C PRO A 30 0.67 -19.07 12.29
N LEU A 31 0.33 -17.84 11.92
CA LEU A 31 0.08 -17.41 10.54
C LEU A 31 1.22 -16.55 10.02
N LYS A 32 1.52 -16.70 8.73
CA LYS A 32 2.43 -15.80 8.03
C LYS A 32 1.85 -14.37 8.00
N PRO A 33 2.68 -13.31 8.00
CA PRO A 33 2.20 -11.93 8.00
C PRO A 33 1.20 -11.62 6.87
N GLN A 34 1.44 -12.12 5.66
CA GLN A 34 0.53 -11.95 4.52
C GLN A 34 -0.83 -12.62 4.74
N GLN A 35 -0.88 -13.77 5.44
CA GLN A 35 -2.14 -14.44 5.78
C GLN A 35 -2.93 -13.62 6.81
N ARG A 36 -2.24 -13.01 7.79
CA ARG A 36 -2.87 -12.10 8.76
C ARG A 36 -3.51 -10.90 8.07
N LEU A 37 -2.84 -10.31 7.07
CA LEU A 37 -3.39 -9.22 6.27
C LEU A 37 -4.62 -9.65 5.46
N VAL A 38 -4.61 -10.84 4.86
CA VAL A 38 -5.77 -11.39 4.14
C VAL A 38 -6.95 -11.58 5.09
N LEU A 39 -6.75 -12.17 6.26
CA LEU A 39 -7.79 -12.32 7.28
C LEU A 39 -8.36 -10.97 7.73
N LEU A 40 -7.47 -10.01 8.00
CA LEU A 40 -7.86 -8.66 8.39
C LEU A 40 -8.75 -8.00 7.33
N ARG A 41 -8.28 -7.97 6.07
CA ARG A 41 -8.93 -7.23 4.99
C ARG A 41 -10.26 -7.85 4.58
N TYR A 42 -10.33 -9.17 4.44
CA TYR A 42 -11.48 -9.84 3.81
C TYR A 42 -12.47 -10.44 4.81
N TYR A 43 -12.09 -10.63 6.08
CA TYR A 43 -12.95 -11.30 7.05
C TYR A 43 -13.23 -10.47 8.29
N LEU A 44 -12.23 -9.77 8.85
CA LEU A 44 -12.41 -8.98 10.07
C LEU A 44 -13.02 -7.61 9.81
N LEU A 45 -12.41 -6.80 8.94
CA LEU A 45 -12.88 -5.43 8.69
C LEU A 45 -14.31 -5.39 8.09
N PRO A 46 -14.72 -6.31 7.19
CA PRO A 46 -16.10 -6.33 6.68
C PRO A 46 -17.17 -6.50 7.78
N ARG A 47 -16.86 -7.22 8.87
CA ARG A 47 -17.78 -7.33 10.02
C ARG A 47 -18.01 -5.98 10.70
N LEU A 48 -16.96 -5.17 10.83
CA LEU A 48 -17.08 -3.80 11.36
C LEU A 48 -17.84 -2.89 10.39
N HIS A 49 -17.61 -3.02 9.08
CA HIS A 49 -18.36 -2.27 8.07
C HIS A 49 -19.85 -2.52 8.21
N HIS A 50 -20.28 -3.79 8.23
CA HIS A 50 -21.70 -4.12 8.37
C HIS A 50 -22.31 -3.49 9.63
N ARG A 51 -21.65 -3.64 10.78
CA ARG A 51 -22.11 -3.09 12.07
C ARG A 51 -22.22 -1.57 12.04
N PHE A 52 -21.20 -0.86 11.60
CA PHE A 52 -21.17 0.60 11.69
C PHE A 52 -21.88 1.33 10.57
N ILE A 53 -22.00 0.72 9.39
CA ILE A 53 -22.81 1.28 8.32
C ILE A 53 -24.28 1.25 8.76
N LEU A 54 -24.78 0.12 9.28
CA LEU A 54 -26.18 -0.03 9.74
C LEU A 54 -26.46 0.61 11.10
N GLY A 55 -25.46 0.69 11.97
CA GLY A 55 -25.59 1.24 13.31
C GLY A 55 -25.15 2.69 13.46
N ARG A 56 -24.98 3.10 14.72
CA ARG A 56 -24.39 4.38 15.11
C ARG A 56 -22.88 4.23 15.26
N TRP A 57 -22.14 5.29 14.92
CA TRP A 57 -20.69 5.38 15.15
C TRP A 57 -20.34 6.76 15.69
N THR A 58 -19.20 6.90 16.36
CA THR A 58 -18.63 8.21 16.72
C THR A 58 -17.26 8.37 16.06
N ARG A 59 -16.86 9.62 15.77
CA ARG A 59 -15.56 9.88 15.14
C ARG A 59 -14.41 9.32 15.97
N GLN A 60 -14.49 9.45 17.30
CA GLN A 60 -13.50 8.92 18.21
C GLN A 60 -13.44 7.39 18.16
N LEU A 61 -14.59 6.71 18.10
CA LEU A 61 -14.65 5.25 17.99
C LEU A 61 -13.93 4.74 16.73
N LEU A 62 -14.25 5.31 15.56
CA LEU A 62 -13.62 4.90 14.30
C LEU A 62 -12.12 5.23 14.27
N LYS A 63 -11.73 6.38 14.83
CA LYS A 63 -10.32 6.76 14.98
C LYS A 63 -9.56 5.75 15.85
N THR A 64 -10.15 5.32 16.97
CA THR A 64 -9.57 4.29 17.84
C THR A 64 -9.46 2.94 17.13
N ALA A 65 -10.48 2.55 16.36
CA ALA A 65 -10.43 1.33 15.56
C ALA A 65 -9.29 1.36 14.53
N ASP A 66 -9.15 2.46 13.77
CA ASP A 66 -8.04 2.63 12.83
C ASP A 66 -6.67 2.62 13.53
N LEU A 67 -6.55 3.25 14.72
CA LEU A 67 -5.30 3.20 15.50
C LEU A 67 -4.92 1.76 15.87
N LYS A 68 -5.88 0.99 16.39
CA LYS A 68 -5.66 -0.42 16.77
C LYS A 68 -5.29 -1.29 15.57
N VAL A 69 -6.01 -1.14 14.45
CA VAL A 69 -5.72 -1.87 13.20
C VAL A 69 -4.32 -1.53 12.68
N ARG A 70 -3.96 -0.24 12.62
CA ARG A 70 -2.64 0.18 12.17
C ARG A 70 -1.52 -0.31 13.09
N ALA A 71 -1.72 -0.30 14.40
CA ALA A 71 -0.75 -0.82 15.36
C ALA A 71 -0.52 -2.33 15.14
N ALA A 72 -1.59 -3.12 15.01
CA ALA A 72 -1.50 -4.55 14.73
C ALA A 72 -0.77 -4.84 13.40
N VAL A 73 -1.12 -4.12 12.33
CA VAL A 73 -0.49 -4.26 11.00
C VAL A 73 0.99 -3.91 11.05
N LYS A 74 1.35 -2.77 11.67
CA LYS A 74 2.76 -2.37 11.82
C LYS A 74 3.55 -3.40 12.63
N SER A 75 2.95 -3.97 13.68
CA SER A 75 3.56 -5.05 14.47
C SER A 75 3.77 -6.32 13.64
N TRP A 76 2.75 -6.81 12.92
CA TRP A 76 2.84 -8.02 12.09
C TRP A 76 3.89 -7.90 10.98
N LEU A 77 4.05 -6.71 10.43
CA LEU A 77 4.99 -6.41 9.35
C LEU A 77 6.34 -5.88 9.87
N LYS A 78 6.53 -5.78 11.19
CA LYS A 78 7.72 -5.18 11.82
C LYS A 78 8.09 -3.83 11.20
N LEU A 79 7.07 -3.02 10.90
CA LEU A 79 7.24 -1.69 10.33
C LEU A 79 7.58 -0.69 11.43
N PRO A 80 8.40 0.33 11.12
CA PRO A 80 8.71 1.40 12.06
C PRO A 80 7.48 2.27 12.34
N HIS A 81 7.44 2.90 13.51
CA HIS A 81 6.29 3.69 13.96
C HIS A 81 5.98 4.87 13.04
N ASP A 82 7.00 5.47 12.43
CA ASP A 82 6.91 6.59 11.48
C ASP A 82 6.47 6.18 10.07
N ALA A 83 6.29 4.87 9.79
CA ALA A 83 5.82 4.42 8.48
C ALA A 83 4.48 5.11 8.12
N PRO A 84 4.35 5.65 6.89
CA PRO A 84 3.24 6.51 6.53
C PRO A 84 1.93 5.75 6.61
N ASN A 85 0.92 6.34 7.26
CA ASN A 85 -0.41 5.75 7.33
C ASN A 85 -1.02 5.57 5.93
N ALA A 86 -0.66 6.44 4.99
CA ALA A 86 -1.07 6.32 3.59
C ALA A 86 -0.62 5.01 2.94
N PHE A 87 0.53 4.43 3.34
CA PHE A 87 0.96 3.12 2.84
C PHE A 87 0.02 1.99 3.27
N LEU A 88 -0.52 2.07 4.49
CA LEU A 88 -1.46 1.06 4.97
C LEU A 88 -2.79 1.15 4.20
N HIS A 89 -3.25 2.37 3.91
CA HIS A 89 -4.59 2.61 3.38
C HIS A 89 -4.69 2.68 1.86
N ALA A 90 -3.63 3.08 1.15
CA ALA A 90 -3.63 3.12 -0.31
C ALA A 90 -3.85 1.72 -0.90
N ASP A 91 -4.53 1.65 -2.04
CA ASP A 91 -4.79 0.38 -2.72
C ASP A 91 -3.47 -0.32 -3.09
N VAL A 92 -3.52 -1.65 -3.19
CA VAL A 92 -2.36 -2.46 -3.57
C VAL A 92 -1.79 -2.09 -4.94
N LYS A 93 -2.67 -1.78 -5.90
CA LYS A 93 -2.29 -1.30 -7.23
C LYS A 93 -1.54 0.04 -7.18
N ASP A 94 -1.83 0.87 -6.19
CA ASP A 94 -1.26 2.22 -6.00
C ASP A 94 -0.03 2.18 -5.08
N GLY A 95 0.50 0.99 -4.77
CA GLY A 95 1.71 0.88 -3.94
C GLY A 95 1.47 0.44 -2.50
N GLY A 96 0.24 0.57 -1.98
CA GLY A 96 -0.07 0.37 -0.56
C GLY A 96 -0.42 -1.08 -0.16
N LEU A 97 -0.96 -1.24 1.06
CA LEU A 97 -1.43 -2.53 1.61
C LEU A 97 -2.93 -2.78 1.38
N GLY A 98 -3.70 -1.75 1.02
CA GLY A 98 -5.14 -1.84 0.75
C GLY A 98 -5.98 -2.13 1.99
N ILE A 99 -5.62 -1.57 3.14
CA ILE A 99 -6.37 -1.70 4.40
C ILE A 99 -7.37 -0.53 4.52
N PRO A 100 -8.69 -0.79 4.50
CA PRO A 100 -9.72 0.22 4.74
C PRO A 100 -9.42 1.19 5.88
N ALA A 101 -9.49 2.48 5.62
CA ALA A 101 -9.53 3.50 6.67
C ALA A 101 -10.96 3.65 7.17
N LEU A 102 -11.28 3.02 8.30
CA LEU A 102 -12.64 2.94 8.84
C LEU A 102 -13.23 4.33 9.09
N LEU A 103 -12.42 5.27 9.58
CA LEU A 103 -12.79 6.65 9.84
C LEU A 103 -13.35 7.39 8.62
N LEU A 104 -12.90 7.06 7.41
CA LEU A 104 -13.34 7.72 6.18
C LEU A 104 -14.32 6.86 5.39
N GLN A 105 -14.12 5.54 5.37
CA GLN A 105 -14.90 4.64 4.53
C GLN A 105 -16.28 4.34 5.10
N ILE A 106 -16.44 4.22 6.43
CA ILE A 106 -17.75 3.97 7.04
C ILE A 106 -18.71 5.15 6.81
N PRO A 107 -18.33 6.42 7.10
CA PRO A 107 -19.20 7.56 6.82
C PRO A 107 -19.55 7.69 5.34
N ALA A 108 -18.59 7.46 4.42
CA ALA A 108 -18.86 7.51 2.98
C ALA A 108 -19.89 6.46 2.54
N LEU A 109 -19.80 5.24 3.08
CA LEU A 109 -20.74 4.15 2.78
C LEU A 109 -22.11 4.36 3.43
N GLN A 110 -22.16 4.84 4.68
CA GLN A 110 -23.41 5.16 5.36
C GLN A 110 -24.15 6.28 4.64
N ARG A 111 -23.44 7.35 4.27
CA ARG A 111 -23.96 8.45 3.46
C ARG A 111 -24.52 7.96 2.13
N LYS A 112 -23.75 7.16 1.39
CA LYS A 112 -24.19 6.59 0.10
C LYS A 112 -25.50 5.83 0.27
N ARG A 113 -25.59 4.95 1.29
CA ARG A 113 -26.81 4.18 1.55
C ARG A 113 -28.00 5.08 1.88
N LEU A 114 -27.82 6.07 2.74
CA LEU A 114 -28.92 6.96 3.16
C LEU A 114 -29.44 7.81 1.99
N LEU A 115 -28.56 8.29 1.11
CA LEU A 115 -28.97 9.03 -0.09
C LEU A 115 -29.73 8.17 -1.10
N CYS A 116 -29.48 6.85 -1.13
CA CYS A 116 -30.28 5.95 -1.97
C CYS A 116 -31.74 5.83 -1.52
N LEU A 117 -32.07 6.19 -0.27
CA LEU A 117 -33.45 6.13 0.24
C LEU A 117 -34.37 7.16 -0.43
N GLU A 118 -33.82 8.30 -0.85
CA GLU A 118 -34.53 9.35 -1.59
C GLU A 118 -35.14 8.81 -2.90
N HIS A 119 -34.43 7.88 -3.55
CA HIS A 119 -34.81 7.29 -4.82
C HIS A 119 -35.48 5.91 -4.67
N SER A 120 -35.95 5.57 -3.47
CA SER A 120 -36.60 4.29 -3.21
C SER A 120 -37.94 4.18 -3.94
N SER A 121 -38.28 2.98 -4.41
CA SER A 121 -39.61 2.69 -5.00
C SER A 121 -40.74 2.82 -3.97
N SER A 122 -40.46 2.52 -2.70
CA SER A 122 -41.43 2.59 -1.61
C SER A 122 -41.69 4.03 -1.14
N PRO A 123 -42.95 4.51 -1.14
CA PRO A 123 -43.30 5.84 -0.64
C PRO A 123 -42.92 6.05 0.83
N ILE A 124 -43.08 5.02 1.67
CA ILE A 124 -42.76 5.07 3.11
C ILE A 124 -41.28 5.33 3.32
N VAL A 125 -40.42 4.71 2.51
CA VAL A 125 -38.95 4.89 2.60
C VAL A 125 -38.53 6.30 2.17
N ARG A 126 -39.17 6.85 1.14
CA ARG A 126 -38.93 8.24 0.71
C ARG A 126 -39.36 9.25 1.77
N GLU A 127 -40.44 8.97 2.49
CA GLU A 127 -40.85 9.82 3.61
C GLU A 127 -39.89 9.69 4.79
N ALA A 128 -39.45 8.48 5.12
CA ALA A 128 -38.45 8.24 6.15
C ALA A 128 -37.09 8.94 5.87
N PHE A 129 -36.73 9.11 4.60
CA PHE A 129 -35.53 9.88 4.20
C PHE A 129 -35.58 11.33 4.69
N LYS A 130 -36.77 11.95 4.75
CA LYS A 130 -36.95 13.32 5.22
C LYS A 130 -36.87 13.46 6.74
N SER A 131 -36.80 12.35 7.48
CA SER A 131 -36.70 12.40 8.93
C SER A 131 -35.43 13.12 9.41
N ASP A 132 -35.54 13.76 10.58
CA ASP A 132 -34.42 14.49 11.20
C ASP A 132 -33.22 13.57 11.44
N LEU A 133 -33.47 12.32 11.86
CA LEU A 133 -32.43 11.33 12.10
C LEU A 133 -31.57 11.08 10.84
N VAL A 134 -32.20 10.92 9.68
CA VAL A 134 -31.50 10.68 8.41
C VAL A 134 -30.73 11.93 8.01
N THR A 135 -31.38 13.10 8.09
CA THR A 135 -30.78 14.38 7.72
C THR A 135 -29.55 14.72 8.57
N GLU A 136 -29.64 14.55 9.89
CA GLU A 136 -28.51 14.73 10.81
C GLU A 136 -27.38 13.73 10.55
N THR A 137 -27.72 12.47 10.27
CA THR A 137 -26.73 11.44 9.95
C THR A 137 -25.98 11.78 8.67
N ILE A 138 -26.68 12.20 7.60
CA ILE A 138 -26.05 12.64 6.35
C ILE A 138 -25.14 13.85 6.57
N ARG A 139 -25.57 14.84 7.38
CA ARG A 139 -24.74 16.01 7.72
C ARG A 139 -23.46 15.59 8.44
N LYS A 140 -23.59 14.72 9.44
CA LYS A 140 -22.46 14.17 10.20
C LYS A 140 -21.50 13.36 9.32
N ASP A 141 -22.03 12.47 8.50
CA ASP A 141 -21.24 11.65 7.57
C ASP A 141 -20.50 12.52 6.57
N SER A 142 -21.19 13.53 6.02
CA SER A 142 -20.61 14.50 5.11
C SER A 142 -19.45 15.23 5.77
N LYS A 143 -19.62 15.74 7.00
CA LYS A 143 -18.55 16.39 7.75
C LYS A 143 -17.34 15.48 7.98
N ALA A 144 -17.57 14.18 8.24
CA ALA A 144 -16.47 13.22 8.42
C ALA A 144 -15.71 12.91 7.13
N CYS A 145 -16.35 13.04 5.96
CA CYS A 145 -15.74 12.84 4.64
C CYS A 145 -15.02 14.08 4.09
N HIS A 146 -15.03 15.21 4.79
CA HIS A 146 -14.26 16.39 4.40
C HIS A 146 -12.86 16.35 5.01
N VAL A 147 -11.84 16.25 4.17
CA VAL A 147 -10.43 16.20 4.59
C VAL A 147 -9.64 17.22 3.79
N ARG A 148 -9.00 18.19 4.47
CA ARG A 148 -8.17 19.23 3.86
C ARG A 148 -8.83 19.91 2.65
N GLY A 149 -10.10 20.32 2.80
CA GLY A 149 -10.88 20.97 1.74
C GLY A 149 -11.38 20.03 0.62
N ARG A 150 -11.09 18.72 0.66
CA ARG A 150 -11.56 17.74 -0.33
C ARG A 150 -12.76 16.95 0.21
N GLN A 151 -13.70 16.64 -0.68
CA GLN A 151 -14.86 15.79 -0.41
C GLN A 151 -14.58 14.34 -0.80
N LEU A 152 -14.62 13.44 0.19
CA LEU A 152 -14.30 12.01 0.02
C LEU A 152 -15.56 11.13 0.06
N PHE A 153 -16.59 11.49 -0.71
CA PHE A 153 -17.89 10.80 -0.67
C PHE A 153 -17.93 9.47 -1.45
N THR A 154 -16.97 9.24 -2.35
CA THR A 154 -16.96 8.06 -3.21
C THR A 154 -15.75 7.17 -2.93
N ALA A 155 -15.87 5.88 -3.23
CA ALA A 155 -14.75 4.94 -3.14
C ALA A 155 -13.56 5.41 -4.00
N GLN A 156 -13.82 6.00 -5.18
CA GLN A 156 -12.79 6.53 -6.05
C GLN A 156 -12.08 7.75 -5.44
N ALA A 157 -12.81 8.65 -4.78
CA ALA A 157 -12.23 9.80 -4.09
C ALA A 157 -11.34 9.36 -2.92
N LEU A 158 -11.78 8.37 -2.13
CA LEU A 158 -10.97 7.78 -1.05
C LEU A 158 -9.68 7.15 -1.57
N LYS A 159 -9.75 6.38 -2.65
CA LYS A 159 -8.58 5.76 -3.29
C LYS A 159 -7.58 6.81 -3.77
N ARG A 160 -8.05 7.82 -4.51
CA ARG A 160 -7.20 8.93 -4.98
C ARG A 160 -6.56 9.70 -3.83
N HIS A 161 -7.29 9.93 -2.74
CA HIS A 161 -6.76 10.59 -1.55
C HIS A 161 -5.58 9.82 -0.96
N TRP A 162 -5.75 8.52 -0.70
CA TRP A 162 -4.67 7.72 -0.10
C TRP A 162 -3.47 7.52 -1.03
N ALA A 163 -3.70 7.34 -2.33
CA ALA A 163 -2.62 7.30 -3.31
C ALA A 163 -1.82 8.62 -3.31
N SER A 164 -2.53 9.76 -3.37
CA SER A 164 -1.90 11.09 -3.32
C SER A 164 -1.07 11.30 -2.04
N GLU A 165 -1.60 10.94 -0.87
CA GLU A 165 -0.86 11.05 0.40
C GLU A 165 0.36 10.11 0.45
N LEU A 166 0.26 8.94 -0.16
CA LEU A 166 1.37 7.99 -0.26
C LEU A 166 2.49 8.58 -1.13
N TYR A 167 2.14 9.09 -2.30
CA TYR A 167 3.12 9.63 -3.26
C TYR A 167 3.76 10.93 -2.79
N SER A 168 3.07 11.72 -1.97
CA SER A 168 3.66 12.91 -1.32
C SER A 168 4.62 12.55 -0.18
N SER A 169 4.58 11.31 0.33
CA SER A 169 5.46 10.88 1.41
C SER A 169 6.86 10.52 0.90
N ASN A 170 7.89 10.81 1.69
CA ASN A 170 9.28 10.43 1.36
C ASN A 170 9.44 8.91 1.13
N ASP A 171 8.65 8.12 1.84
CA ASP A 171 8.68 6.66 1.76
C ASP A 171 7.95 6.11 0.53
N GLY A 172 6.89 6.79 0.06
CA GLY A 172 6.01 6.32 -1.01
C GLY A 172 6.16 7.02 -2.35
N LYS A 173 6.99 8.07 -2.47
CA LYS A 173 7.19 8.84 -3.71
C LYS A 173 7.54 7.97 -4.93
N ALA A 174 8.42 6.98 -4.75
CA ALA A 174 8.79 6.07 -5.84
C ALA A 174 7.68 5.09 -6.25
N LEU A 175 6.56 5.04 -5.52
CA LEU A 175 5.39 4.22 -5.85
C LEU A 175 4.37 4.99 -6.71
N ALA A 176 4.63 6.25 -7.10
CA ALA A 176 3.72 7.05 -7.92
C ALA A 176 3.29 6.36 -9.22
N ASP A 177 4.20 5.57 -9.80
CA ASP A 177 3.98 4.83 -11.05
C ASP A 177 3.51 3.39 -10.84
N ALA A 178 3.28 2.96 -9.60
CA ALA A 178 2.82 1.61 -9.28
C ALA A 178 1.53 1.24 -10.04
N ALA A 179 0.62 2.20 -10.17
CA ALA A 179 -0.66 2.02 -10.82
C ALA A 179 -0.55 1.71 -12.33
N LYS A 180 0.60 2.01 -12.97
CA LYS A 180 0.85 1.67 -14.38
C LYS A 180 1.04 0.15 -14.58
N VAL A 181 1.44 -0.58 -13.53
CA VAL A 181 1.73 -2.01 -13.57
C VAL A 181 1.10 -2.76 -12.38
N PRO A 182 -0.24 -2.75 -12.25
CA PRO A 182 -0.94 -3.24 -11.04
C PRO A 182 -0.68 -4.73 -10.74
N PHE A 183 -0.48 -5.54 -11.78
CA PHE A 183 -0.21 -6.98 -11.64
C PHE A 183 1.10 -7.26 -10.88
N ALA A 184 2.11 -6.39 -11.01
CA ALA A 184 3.40 -6.49 -10.33
C ALA A 184 3.29 -6.28 -8.81
N HIS A 185 2.12 -5.86 -8.32
CA HIS A 185 1.86 -5.58 -6.90
C HIS A 185 0.90 -6.57 -6.27
N SER A 186 0.31 -7.48 -7.06
CA SER A 186 -0.63 -8.50 -6.59
C SER A 186 -0.07 -9.43 -5.50
N TRP A 187 1.26 -9.56 -5.40
CA TRP A 187 1.88 -10.38 -4.35
C TRP A 187 1.65 -9.84 -2.93
N ILE A 188 1.38 -8.54 -2.76
CA ILE A 188 1.04 -7.91 -1.47
C ILE A 188 -0.32 -8.43 -0.96
N SER A 189 -1.28 -8.60 -1.87
CA SER A 189 -2.62 -9.09 -1.54
C SER A 189 -2.72 -10.61 -1.55
N ALA A 190 -1.75 -11.31 -2.15
CA ALA A 190 -1.74 -12.76 -2.26
C ALA A 190 -1.35 -13.42 -0.93
N GLY A 191 -2.26 -14.20 -0.33
CA GLY A 191 -2.02 -14.88 0.95
C GLY A 191 -1.05 -16.06 0.88
N THR A 192 -0.68 -16.53 -0.31
CA THR A 192 -0.05 -17.84 -0.51
C THR A 192 1.18 -17.84 -1.43
N ARG A 193 1.55 -16.71 -2.04
CA ARG A 193 2.67 -16.70 -3.00
C ARG A 193 4.03 -16.81 -2.31
N LEU A 194 4.85 -17.75 -2.79
CA LEU A 194 6.33 -17.94 -2.86
C LEU A 194 7.26 -17.40 -1.75
N LEU A 195 6.88 -16.41 -0.95
CA LEU A 195 7.70 -15.82 0.10
C LEU A 195 7.38 -16.45 1.46
N ASN A 196 8.42 -16.83 2.19
CA ASN A 196 8.26 -17.07 3.61
C ASN A 196 7.92 -15.75 4.34
N GLY A 197 7.46 -15.83 5.58
CA GLY A 197 6.99 -14.64 6.31
C GLY A 197 8.07 -13.57 6.50
N SER A 198 9.32 -13.95 6.69
CA SER A 198 10.45 -13.03 6.86
C SER A 198 10.75 -12.29 5.55
N GLN A 199 10.85 -13.02 4.44
CA GLN A 199 11.05 -12.43 3.10
C GLN A 199 9.92 -11.49 2.71
N TYR A 200 8.67 -11.83 3.06
CA TYR A 200 7.53 -10.93 2.84
C TYR A 200 7.69 -9.62 3.61
N ILE A 201 8.04 -9.69 4.90
CA ILE A 201 8.32 -8.52 5.75
C ILE A 201 9.42 -7.64 5.15
N GLU A 202 10.56 -8.24 4.80
CA GLU A 202 11.70 -7.47 4.27
C GLU A 202 11.38 -6.88 2.89
N SER A 203 10.63 -7.59 2.05
CA SER A 203 10.16 -7.06 0.76
C SER A 203 9.22 -5.85 0.94
N VAL A 204 8.32 -5.92 1.92
CA VAL A 204 7.45 -4.79 2.29
C VAL A 204 8.28 -3.62 2.81
N LYS A 205 9.31 -3.87 3.63
CA LYS A 205 10.18 -2.80 4.14
C LYS A 205 10.98 -2.13 3.03
N VAL A 206 11.55 -2.90 2.10
CA VAL A 206 12.24 -2.36 0.92
C VAL A 206 11.29 -1.44 0.15
N ARG A 207 10.08 -1.93 -0.16
CA ARG A 207 9.07 -1.21 -0.96
C ARG A 207 8.75 0.20 -0.45
N ILE A 208 8.73 0.38 0.88
CA ILE A 208 8.35 1.65 1.53
C ILE A 208 9.52 2.37 2.20
N ASN A 209 10.76 2.06 1.79
CA ASN A 209 11.98 2.63 2.37
C ASN A 209 12.09 2.49 3.89
N ALA A 210 11.54 1.40 4.45
CA ALA A 210 11.48 1.13 5.89
C ALA A 210 12.68 0.37 6.45
N LEU A 211 13.63 -0.05 5.61
CA LEU A 211 14.88 -0.64 6.10
C LEU A 211 15.71 0.38 6.87
N PRO A 212 16.41 -0.05 7.94
CA PRO A 212 17.22 0.85 8.75
C PRO A 212 18.46 1.34 7.97
N CYS A 213 18.53 2.64 7.77
CA CYS A 213 19.70 3.37 7.26
C CYS A 213 19.87 4.66 8.05
N ARG A 214 21.06 5.27 8.04
CA ARG A 214 21.34 6.47 8.88
C ARG A 214 20.34 7.59 8.63
N THR A 215 20.01 7.89 7.37
CA THR A 215 19.04 8.95 7.06
C THR A 215 17.66 8.66 7.66
N ARG A 216 17.21 7.40 7.61
CA ARG A 216 15.92 6.99 8.18
C ARG A 216 15.94 7.01 9.71
N SER A 217 16.94 6.39 10.32
CA SER A 217 17.06 6.29 11.77
C SER A 217 17.27 7.65 12.45
N ARG A 218 17.65 8.70 11.69
CA ARG A 218 17.85 10.09 12.14
C ARG A 218 16.74 11.04 11.67
N ARG A 219 15.57 10.53 11.30
CA ARG A 219 14.42 11.41 10.98
C ARG A 219 14.01 12.22 12.21
N GLY A 220 13.91 13.54 12.04
CA GLY A 220 13.55 14.46 13.13
C GLY A 220 14.61 14.60 14.22
N MET A 221 15.82 14.07 14.03
CA MET A 221 16.93 14.16 14.98
C MET A 221 18.19 14.68 14.31
N GLU A 222 19.09 15.28 15.06
CA GLU A 222 20.42 15.66 14.55
C GLU A 222 21.37 14.46 14.47
N GLY A 223 22.49 14.66 13.77
CA GLY A 223 23.59 13.70 13.68
C GLY A 223 23.96 13.26 12.25
N GLU A 224 24.99 12.42 12.18
CA GLU A 224 25.59 11.99 10.92
C GLU A 224 24.64 11.17 10.05
N ARG A 225 24.52 11.59 8.77
CA ARG A 225 23.71 10.93 7.75
C ARG A 225 24.52 10.36 6.60
N LEU A 226 25.83 10.59 6.56
CA LEU A 226 26.70 10.11 5.48
C LEU A 226 26.75 8.58 5.43
N CYS A 227 26.98 8.05 4.24
CA CYS A 227 27.09 6.61 4.01
C CYS A 227 28.18 5.95 4.86
N ARG A 228 27.84 4.88 5.58
CA ARG A 228 28.80 4.07 6.37
C ARG A 228 29.88 3.39 5.52
N ALA A 229 29.72 3.38 4.19
CA ALA A 229 30.74 2.87 3.27
C ALA A 229 31.72 3.97 2.81
N GLY A 230 31.66 5.18 3.36
CA GLY A 230 32.53 6.29 2.98
C GLY A 230 32.16 6.95 1.65
N CYS A 231 30.93 6.77 1.16
CA CYS A 231 30.46 7.49 -0.02
C CYS A 231 30.20 8.96 0.32
N ARG A 232 30.46 9.86 -0.64
CA ARG A 232 30.05 11.27 -0.60
C ARG A 232 28.56 11.42 -0.88
N ALA A 233 27.73 10.79 -0.05
CA ALA A 233 26.27 10.83 -0.16
C ALA A 233 25.63 10.47 1.18
N ASN A 234 24.43 10.99 1.41
CA ASN A 234 23.59 10.55 2.52
C ASN A 234 23.18 9.09 2.37
N GLU A 235 23.21 8.35 3.48
CA GLU A 235 22.83 6.94 3.56
C GLU A 235 21.30 6.76 3.51
N THR A 236 20.77 6.88 2.30
CA THR A 236 19.40 6.53 1.99
C THR A 236 19.32 5.09 1.46
N LEU A 237 18.14 4.48 1.54
CA LEU A 237 17.95 3.17 0.92
C LEU A 237 18.14 3.23 -0.60
N ALA A 238 17.76 4.35 -1.24
CA ALA A 238 18.02 4.58 -2.66
C ALA A 238 19.53 4.57 -2.97
N HIS A 239 20.34 5.29 -2.19
CA HIS A 239 21.79 5.27 -2.33
C HIS A 239 22.36 3.86 -2.14
N ILE A 240 21.98 3.17 -1.06
CA ILE A 240 22.45 1.80 -0.76
C ILE A 240 22.09 0.85 -1.90
N LEU A 241 20.88 0.92 -2.45
CA LEU A 241 20.39 -0.03 -3.45
C LEU A 241 20.78 0.32 -4.89
N GLN A 242 21.21 1.55 -5.17
CA GLN A 242 21.42 2.01 -6.56
C GLN A 242 22.83 2.53 -6.86
N GLN A 243 23.57 3.04 -5.86
CA GLN A 243 24.82 3.76 -6.11
C GLN A 243 26.00 3.26 -5.27
N CYS A 244 25.78 2.93 -3.99
CA CYS A 244 26.83 2.64 -3.01
C CYS A 244 27.82 1.56 -3.46
N HIS A 245 29.12 1.83 -3.53
CA HIS A 245 30.10 0.83 -3.99
C HIS A 245 30.05 -0.49 -3.19
N ARG A 246 29.75 -0.43 -1.89
CA ARG A 246 29.62 -1.60 -1.00
C ARG A 246 28.57 -2.62 -1.48
N THR A 247 27.55 -2.18 -2.22
CA THR A 247 26.50 -3.08 -2.75
C THR A 247 26.66 -3.35 -4.25
N HIS A 248 27.76 -2.92 -4.88
CA HIS A 248 27.97 -3.04 -6.33
C HIS A 248 27.68 -4.46 -6.84
N PHE A 249 28.34 -5.47 -6.28
CA PHE A 249 28.13 -6.87 -6.66
C PHE A 249 26.67 -7.33 -6.54
N ALA A 250 25.98 -6.93 -5.47
CA ALA A 250 24.57 -7.27 -5.28
C ALA A 250 23.66 -6.56 -6.30
N ARG A 251 24.01 -5.33 -6.71
CA ARG A 251 23.28 -4.62 -7.77
C ARG A 251 23.46 -5.30 -9.13
N THR A 252 24.69 -5.64 -9.50
CA THR A 252 25.00 -6.39 -10.74
C THR A 252 24.24 -7.71 -10.73
N LYS A 253 24.38 -8.52 -9.67
CA LYS A 253 23.65 -9.79 -9.54
C LYS A 253 22.13 -9.63 -9.66
N ARG A 254 21.55 -8.56 -9.11
CA ARG A 254 20.11 -8.28 -9.23
C ARG A 254 19.73 -7.93 -10.66
N HIS A 255 20.54 -7.12 -11.34
CA HIS A 255 20.37 -6.79 -12.76
C HIS A 255 20.42 -8.06 -13.62
N ASP A 256 21.47 -8.88 -13.48
CA ASP A 256 21.67 -10.09 -14.28
C ASP A 256 20.56 -11.12 -14.04
N ASN A 257 20.00 -11.17 -12.83
CA ASN A 257 18.82 -11.98 -12.54
C ASN A 257 17.59 -11.52 -13.34
N VAL A 258 17.39 -10.21 -13.51
CA VAL A 258 16.29 -9.66 -14.30
C VAL A 258 16.52 -9.94 -15.79
N VAL A 259 17.73 -9.70 -16.29
CA VAL A 259 18.11 -9.99 -17.68
C VAL A 259 17.87 -11.47 -18.00
N ARG A 260 18.37 -12.39 -17.17
CA ARG A 260 18.14 -13.83 -17.33
C ARG A 260 16.66 -14.21 -17.25
N TYR A 261 15.90 -13.60 -16.33
CA TYR A 261 14.47 -13.87 -16.21
C TYR A 261 13.70 -13.44 -17.47
N ILE A 262 13.97 -12.24 -17.99
CA ILE A 262 13.34 -11.73 -19.22
C ILE A 262 13.71 -12.64 -20.39
N THR A 263 15.00 -12.93 -20.58
CA THR A 263 15.52 -13.81 -21.63
C THR A 263 14.79 -15.15 -21.64
N ARG A 264 14.72 -15.83 -20.48
CA ARG A 264 14.02 -17.12 -20.35
C ARG A 264 12.53 -17.00 -20.71
N ARG A 265 11.83 -16.01 -20.15
CA ARG A 265 10.38 -15.82 -20.40
C ARG A 265 10.06 -15.47 -21.85
N MET A 266 10.95 -14.73 -22.51
CA MET A 266 10.81 -14.37 -23.92
C MET A 266 11.04 -15.58 -24.82
N ASN A 267 12.03 -16.43 -24.51
CA ASN A 267 12.25 -17.69 -25.22
C ASN A 267 11.02 -18.61 -25.13
N GLU A 268 10.40 -18.71 -23.95
CA GLU A 268 9.18 -19.51 -23.75
C GLU A 268 7.98 -19.02 -24.58
N ILE A 269 7.96 -17.77 -25.04
CA ILE A 269 6.89 -17.20 -25.90
C ILE A 269 7.33 -17.09 -27.38
N GLY A 270 8.38 -17.81 -27.76
CA GLY A 270 8.83 -17.99 -29.14
C GLY A 270 9.71 -16.87 -29.69
N TRP A 271 10.35 -16.06 -28.84
CA TRP A 271 11.49 -15.25 -29.28
C TRP A 271 12.77 -16.08 -29.21
N THR A 272 13.74 -15.80 -30.07
CA THR A 272 15.07 -16.40 -29.99
C THR A 272 16.05 -15.37 -29.45
N THR A 273 16.80 -15.74 -28.40
CA THR A 273 17.88 -14.89 -27.89
C THR A 273 19.07 -15.00 -28.82
N TYR A 274 19.43 -13.90 -29.49
CA TYR A 274 20.62 -13.86 -30.34
C TYR A 274 21.90 -13.70 -29.51
N ALA A 275 21.88 -12.75 -28.56
CA ALA A 275 22.98 -12.54 -27.64
C ALA A 275 22.47 -11.92 -26.33
N GLN A 276 23.14 -12.27 -25.22
CA GLN A 276 22.95 -11.65 -23.91
C GLN A 276 24.24 -10.89 -23.55
N GLU A 277 24.08 -9.64 -23.11
CA GLU A 277 25.16 -8.70 -22.79
C GLU A 277 26.25 -8.56 -23.88
N PRO A 278 25.90 -8.48 -25.19
CA PRO A 278 26.91 -8.35 -26.24
C PRO A 278 27.61 -7.00 -26.22
N VAL A 279 28.82 -6.99 -26.76
CA VAL A 279 29.54 -5.76 -27.12
C VAL A 279 29.54 -5.67 -28.63
N ILE A 280 28.88 -4.65 -29.18
CA ILE A 280 28.80 -4.40 -30.62
C ILE A 280 29.71 -3.22 -30.93
N SER A 281 30.75 -3.46 -31.72
CA SER A 281 31.60 -2.39 -32.25
C SER A 281 30.91 -1.70 -33.41
N VAL A 282 30.75 -0.38 -33.32
CA VAL A 282 30.23 0.51 -34.37
C VAL A 282 31.23 1.65 -34.59
N PRO A 283 31.21 2.35 -35.75
CA PRO A 283 32.15 3.44 -36.02
C PRO A 283 32.17 4.52 -34.93
N GLU A 284 31.04 4.78 -34.28
CA GLU A 284 30.86 5.78 -33.22
C GLU A 284 31.25 5.29 -31.82
N GLY A 285 31.64 4.01 -31.66
CA GLY A 285 32.06 3.44 -30.39
C GLY A 285 31.59 2.01 -30.14
N SER A 286 31.36 1.64 -28.87
CA SER A 286 30.84 0.32 -28.50
C SER A 286 29.45 0.43 -27.90
N LEU A 287 28.49 -0.27 -28.48
CA LEU A 287 27.15 -0.43 -27.93
C LEU A 287 27.09 -1.69 -27.07
N LYS A 288 26.46 -1.59 -25.90
CA LYS A 288 26.32 -2.70 -24.95
C LYS A 288 24.85 -2.85 -24.54
N PRO A 289 23.98 -3.39 -25.41
CA PRO A 289 22.62 -3.73 -25.00
C PRO A 289 22.64 -4.94 -24.04
N ASP A 290 21.62 -5.07 -23.19
CA ASP A 290 21.55 -6.23 -22.28
C ASP A 290 21.08 -7.50 -22.99
N ILE A 291 20.14 -7.38 -23.95
CA ILE A 291 19.58 -8.53 -24.68
C ILE A 291 19.31 -8.12 -26.14
N ILE A 292 19.70 -8.98 -27.07
CA ILE A 292 19.27 -8.95 -28.47
C ILE A 292 18.36 -10.13 -28.72
N MET A 293 17.12 -9.86 -29.13
CA MET A 293 16.13 -10.90 -29.42
C MET A 293 15.60 -10.79 -30.84
N MET A 294 15.33 -11.95 -31.45
CA MET A 294 14.78 -12.05 -32.79
C MET A 294 13.49 -12.88 -32.76
N LYS A 295 12.48 -12.45 -33.54
CA LYS A 295 11.29 -13.24 -33.81
C LYS A 295 10.81 -12.92 -35.21
N ASP A 296 10.68 -13.94 -36.04
CA ASP A 296 10.40 -13.79 -37.48
C ASP A 296 11.42 -12.82 -38.11
N SER A 297 10.95 -11.75 -38.76
CA SER A 297 11.81 -10.70 -39.34
C SER A 297 12.01 -9.48 -38.42
N ARG A 298 11.74 -9.60 -37.11
CA ARG A 298 11.88 -8.50 -36.14
C ARG A 298 13.05 -8.74 -35.20
N THR A 299 13.89 -7.72 -35.05
CA THR A 299 14.95 -7.67 -34.05
C THR A 299 14.64 -6.59 -33.03
N VAL A 300 14.75 -6.91 -31.75
CA VAL A 300 14.53 -5.97 -30.64
C VAL A 300 15.74 -5.96 -29.72
N LEU A 301 16.18 -4.75 -29.37
CA LEU A 301 17.18 -4.50 -28.33
C LEU A 301 16.46 -4.20 -27.03
N LEU A 302 16.78 -4.93 -25.96
CA LEU A 302 16.19 -4.74 -24.64
C LEU A 302 17.28 -4.37 -23.64
N ASN A 303 17.05 -3.30 -22.89
CA ASN A 303 17.86 -2.91 -21.75
C ASN A 303 17.04 -3.01 -20.46
N ALA A 304 17.58 -3.70 -19.47
CA ALA A 304 16.96 -3.91 -18.18
C ALA A 304 17.39 -2.81 -17.20
N GLN A 305 16.41 -2.06 -16.68
CA GLN A 305 16.66 -1.09 -15.63
C GLN A 305 16.03 -1.54 -14.32
N VAL A 306 16.84 -1.63 -13.25
CA VAL A 306 16.34 -1.95 -11.90
C VAL A 306 16.30 -0.70 -11.04
N VAL A 307 15.16 -0.02 -11.05
CA VAL A 307 14.96 1.22 -10.30
C VAL A 307 14.84 1.00 -8.79
N GLY A 308 15.26 2.01 -8.01
CA GLY A 308 15.21 1.99 -6.54
C GLY A 308 13.93 2.58 -5.99
N THR A 309 13.80 2.52 -4.67
CA THR A 309 12.61 2.96 -3.92
C THR A 309 12.64 4.44 -3.53
N GLY A 310 13.66 5.20 -3.93
CA GLY A 310 13.72 6.65 -3.70
C GLY A 310 14.28 7.40 -4.90
N THR A 311 14.04 8.70 -4.97
CA THR A 311 14.70 9.57 -5.94
C THR A 311 16.19 9.59 -5.59
N PRO A 312 17.08 9.15 -6.50
CA PRO A 312 18.51 9.33 -6.28
C PRO A 312 18.77 10.83 -6.04
N PRO A 313 19.73 11.19 -5.16
CA PRO A 313 20.19 12.56 -5.11
C PRO A 313 20.66 12.96 -6.52
N PRO A 314 20.48 14.24 -6.93
CA PRO A 314 21.04 14.71 -8.18
C PRO A 314 22.54 14.39 -8.20
N PRO A 315 23.11 14.02 -9.35
CA PRO A 315 24.55 13.79 -9.45
C PRO A 315 25.29 15.09 -9.10
N GLY A 316 26.15 15.05 -8.07
CA GLY A 316 27.09 16.13 -7.74
C GLY A 316 26.73 17.03 -6.56
N GLN A 317 26.52 16.47 -5.36
CA GLN A 317 26.70 17.19 -4.09
C GLN A 317 27.78 16.52 -3.26
#